data_AF-S4P6L8-F1
#
_entry.id   AF-S4P6L8-F1
#
_cell.length_a   1.000
_cell.length_b   1.000
_cell.length_c   1.000
_cell.angle_alpha   90.00
_cell.angle_beta   90.00
_cell.angle_gamma   90.00
#
_symmetry.space_group_name_H-M   'P 1'
#
loop_
_entity.id
_entity.type
_entity.pdbx_description
1 polymer ?
#
loop_
_entity_poly.entity_id
_entity_poly.type
_entity_poly.pdbx_seq_one_letter_code
_entity_poly.pdbx_strand_id
1 'polypeptide(L)'
;MLNLCQLVWECWGETPACIQYGMLLFDLDQWYKDQMPATYRLESNAFMSTARCPEISRGTCMTLDLRLDPASLSPYSHATRLEEHFYPNSL
;
A
#
# COMPACT_ATOMS: atom_id res chain seq x y z
N MET A 1 8.87 -15.17 -4.14
CA MET A 1 7.49 -15.19 -3.62
C MET A 1 7.33 -13.90 -2.84
N LEU A 2 6.31 -13.09 -3.12
CA LEU A 2 6.12 -11.79 -2.45
C LEU A 2 5.34 -12.00 -1.15
N ASN A 3 5.91 -11.63 0.00
CA ASN A 3 5.25 -11.71 1.31
C ASN A 3 4.65 -10.36 1.68
N LEU A 4 3.53 -10.02 1.04
CA LEU A 4 2.86 -8.73 1.20
C LEU A 4 1.66 -8.83 2.14
N CYS A 5 1.50 -7.81 2.97
CA CYS A 5 0.29 -7.57 3.75
C CYS A 5 -0.39 -6.30 3.23
N GLN A 6 -1.66 -6.42 2.85
CA GLN A 6 -2.49 -5.29 2.48
C GLN A 6 -3.31 -4.84 3.69
N LEU A 7 -3.27 -3.55 3.99
CA LEU A 7 -4.19 -2.89 4.90
C LEU A 7 -4.99 -1.86 4.13
N VAL A 8 -6.30 -1.84 4.35
CA VAL A 8 -7.22 -0.85 3.80
C VAL A 8 -8.03 -0.27 4.95
N TRP A 9 -8.30 1.03 4.88
CA TRP A 9 -9.06 1.71 5.92
C TRP A 9 -9.85 2.87 5.36
N GLU A 10 -10.81 3.31 6.17
CA GLU A 10 -11.66 4.46 5.91
C GLU A 10 -11.45 5.49 7.02
N CYS A 11 -11.25 6.75 6.64
CA CYS A 11 -11.16 7.88 7.56
C CYS A 11 -12.42 8.73 7.42
N TRP A 12 -13.12 8.92 8.54
CA TRP A 12 -14.39 9.64 8.58
C TRP A 12 -14.14 11.06 9.08
N GLY A 13 -14.44 12.05 8.23
CA GLY A 13 -14.45 13.46 8.64
C GLY A 13 -15.80 13.89 9.21
N GLU A 14 -15.90 15.16 9.61
CA GLU A 14 -17.11 15.73 10.21
C GLU A 14 -18.32 15.77 9.25
N THR A 15 -18.08 15.69 7.94
CA THR A 15 -19.13 15.62 6.93
C THR A 15 -19.00 14.34 6.10
N PRO A 16 -20.10 13.76 5.60
CA PRO A 16 -20.06 12.55 4.77
C PRO A 16 -19.24 12.72 3.48
N ALA A 17 -19.13 13.95 2.98
CA ALA A 17 -18.29 14.30 1.83
C ALA A 17 -16.78 14.24 2.13
N CYS A 18 -16.39 14.03 3.39
CA CYS A 18 -15.01 14.02 3.86
C CYS A 18 -14.49 12.59 4.13
N ILE A 19 -15.20 11.56 3.67
CA ILE A 19 -14.72 10.18 3.75
C ILE A 19 -13.50 10.00 2.84
N GLN A 20 -12.40 9.48 3.40
CA GLN A 20 -11.18 9.17 2.68
C GLN A 20 -10.83 7.70 2.83
N TYR A 21 -10.45 7.06 1.73
CA TYR A 21 -9.99 5.68 1.72
C TYR A 21 -8.48 5.64 1.55
N GLY A 22 -7.82 4.90 2.44
CA GLY A 22 -6.38 4.67 2.40
C GLY A 22 -6.06 3.19 2.21
N MET A 23 -4.94 2.93 1.57
CA MET A 23 -4.36 1.60 1.39
C MET A 23 -2.88 1.64 1.74
N LEU A 24 -2.40 0.60 2.41
CA LEU A 24 -1.00 0.36 2.71
C LEU A 24 -0.65 -1.04 2.22
N LEU A 25 0.43 -1.13 1.46
CA LEU A 25 1.12 -2.37 1.16
C LEU A 25 2.37 -2.46 2.02
N PHE A 26 2.43 -3.47 2.87
CA PHE A 26 3.57 -3.76 3.72
C PHE A 26 4.30 -5.00 3.20
N ASP A 27 5.60 -4.86 2.94
CA ASP A 27 6.46 -5.96 2.50
C ASP A 27 7.28 -6.47 3.69
N LEU A 28 6.96 -7.70 4.08
CA LEU A 28 7.59 -8.35 5.21
C LEU A 28 9.08 -8.60 4.98
N ASP A 29 9.47 -8.97 3.76
CA ASP A 29 10.85 -9.29 3.42
C ASP A 29 11.73 -8.02 3.44
N GLN A 30 11.18 -6.89 2.98
CA GLN A 30 11.86 -5.60 3.06
C GLN A 30 11.97 -5.07 4.49
N TRP A 31 10.94 -5.27 5.32
CA TRP A 31 11.00 -4.90 6.73
C TRP A 31 12.06 -5.70 7.51
N TYR A 32 12.24 -6.99 7.19
CA TYR A 32 13.35 -7.78 7.72
C TYR A 32 14.72 -7.24 7.30
N LYS A 33 14.87 -6.84 6.02
CA LYS A 33 16.13 -6.24 5.54
C LYS A 33 16.46 -4.95 6.28
N ASP A 34 15.46 -4.12 6.55
CA ASP A 34 15.60 -2.85 7.27
C ASP A 34 15.75 -3.01 8.80
N GLN A 35 16.06 -4.23 9.28
CA GLN A 35 16.32 -4.55 10.69
C GLN A 35 15.09 -4.48 11.62
N MET A 36 13.91 -4.88 11.12
CA MET A 36 12.68 -5.01 11.89
C MET A 36 12.34 -3.82 12.81
N PRO A 37 12.30 -2.61 12.27
CA PRO A 37 12.20 -1.42 13.09
C PRO A 37 10.76 -1.26 13.63
N ALA A 38 10.64 -0.78 14.88
CA ALA A 38 9.43 -0.96 15.69
C ALA A 38 8.28 0.02 15.41
N THR A 39 8.58 1.26 15.01
CA THR A 39 7.56 2.31 14.79
C THR A 39 7.93 3.19 13.60
N TYR A 40 6.95 3.50 12.76
CA TYR A 40 7.14 4.35 11.59
C TYR A 40 6.01 5.36 11.43
N ARG A 41 6.34 6.43 10.72
CA ARG A 41 5.33 7.31 10.14
C ARG A 41 4.62 6.58 9.00
N LEU A 42 3.32 6.84 8.86
CA LEU A 42 2.52 6.32 7.77
C LEU A 42 2.85 7.08 6.49
N GLU A 43 3.90 6.62 5.81
CA GLU A 43 4.37 7.16 4.54
C GLU A 43 5.04 6.04 3.73
N SER A 44 5.14 6.25 2.42
CA SER A 44 5.85 5.31 1.55
C SER A 44 7.35 5.30 1.84
N ASN A 45 7.93 4.12 1.98
CA ASN A 45 9.34 3.89 2.27
C ASN A 45 9.83 2.54 1.68
N ALA A 46 10.96 2.03 2.19
CA ALA A 46 11.58 0.80 1.70
C ALA A 46 10.72 -0.48 1.84
N PHE A 47 9.81 -0.52 2.81
CA PHE A 47 8.97 -1.68 3.13
C PHE A 47 7.47 -1.36 3.23
N MET A 48 7.09 -0.10 3.01
CA MET A 48 5.71 0.37 3.00
C MET A 48 5.41 1.16 1.72
N SER A 49 4.27 0.90 1.09
CA SER A 49 3.69 1.74 0.03
C SER A 49 2.31 2.20 0.46
N THR A 50 2.17 3.50 0.69
CA THR A 50 0.90 4.12 1.07
C THR A 50 0.24 4.78 -0.13
N ALA A 51 -1.04 4.53 -0.32
CA ALA A 51 -1.85 5.14 -1.37
C ALA A 51 -3.14 5.70 -0.78
N ARG A 52 -3.59 6.83 -1.32
CA ARG A 52 -4.97 7.28 -1.17
C ARG A 52 -5.76 6.79 -2.36
N CYS A 53 -7.00 6.40 -2.15
CA CYS A 53 -7.88 5.88 -3.19
C CYS A 53 -9.10 6.81 -3.38
N PRO A 54 -8.91 8.04 -3.89
CA PRO A 54 -9.99 9.00 -4.07
C PRO A 54 -11.03 8.58 -5.12
N GLU A 55 -10.71 7.62 -5.98
CA GLU A 55 -11.62 7.07 -6.99
C GLU A 55 -12.78 6.31 -6.32
N ILE A 56 -12.53 5.71 -5.15
CA ILE A 56 -13.52 4.95 -4.40
C ILE A 56 -14.62 5.88 -3.86
N SER A 57 -14.24 7.05 -3.36
CA SER A 57 -15.19 8.04 -2.82
C SER A 57 -16.02 8.73 -3.91
N ARG A 58 -15.68 8.56 -5.20
CA ARG A 58 -16.49 9.04 -6.33
C ARG A 58 -17.65 8.09 -6.68
N GLY A 59 -17.65 6.87 -6.13
CA GLY A 59 -18.73 5.92 -6.31
C GLY A 59 -20.02 6.38 -5.64
N THR A 60 -21.16 5.98 -6.19
CA THR A 60 -22.48 6.23 -5.60
C THR A 60 -22.86 5.21 -4.51
N CYS A 61 -22.11 4.10 -4.42
CA CYS A 61 -22.34 3.03 -3.46
C CYS A 61 -21.30 3.05 -2.33
N MET A 62 -21.72 2.61 -1.15
CA MET A 62 -20.84 2.41 0.00
C MET A 62 -19.85 1.27 -0.28
N THR A 63 -18.57 1.53 -0.06
CA THR A 63 -17.51 0.53 -0.24
C THR A 63 -17.32 -0.25 1.05
N LEU A 64 -17.45 -1.57 0.98
CA LEU A 64 -17.36 -2.46 2.15
C LEU A 64 -15.99 -3.12 2.28
N ASP A 65 -15.33 -3.39 1.16
CA ASP A 65 -14.07 -4.10 1.12
C ASP A 65 -13.26 -3.69 -0.12
N LEU A 66 -11.94 -3.79 -0.01
CA LEU A 66 -11.01 -3.59 -1.11
C LEU A 66 -9.88 -4.60 -1.00
N ARG A 67 -9.65 -5.33 -2.09
CA ARG A 67 -8.66 -6.39 -2.17
C ARG A 67 -7.87 -6.28 -3.46
N LEU A 68 -6.55 -6.43 -3.35
CA LEU A 68 -5.67 -6.56 -4.51
C LEU A 68 -5.89 -7.88 -5.22
N ASP A 69 -5.85 -7.84 -6.55
CA ASP A 69 -5.78 -9.05 -7.37
C ASP A 69 -4.35 -9.62 -7.29
N PRO A 70 -4.14 -10.82 -6.70
CA PRO A 70 -2.81 -11.40 -6.62
C PRO A 70 -2.16 -11.64 -7.98
N ALA A 71 -2.96 -11.85 -9.04
CA ALA A 71 -2.45 -12.09 -10.38
C ALA A 71 -1.93 -10.82 -11.07
N SER A 72 -2.32 -9.63 -10.58
CA SER A 72 -1.88 -8.35 -11.12
C SER A 72 -0.59 -7.82 -10.48
N LEU A 73 -0.07 -8.47 -9.43
CA LEU A 73 1.13 -8.03 -8.73
C LEU A 73 2.39 -8.52 -9.44
N SER A 74 3.20 -7.59 -9.94
CA SER A 74 4.45 -7.90 -10.64
C SER A 74 5.63 -7.13 -10.06
N PRO A 75 6.74 -7.79 -9.67
CA PRO A 75 7.96 -7.10 -9.30
C PRO A 75 8.50 -6.29 -10.49
N TYR A 76 9.03 -5.11 -10.19
CA TYR A 76 9.76 -4.32 -11.18
C TYR A 76 10.91 -5.14 -11.79
N SER A 77 11.01 -5.13 -13.12
CA SER A 77 12.02 -5.88 -13.87
C SER A 77 12.72 -4.95 -14.86
N HIS A 78 14.00 -4.66 -14.59
CA HIS A 78 14.85 -3.87 -15.48
C HIS A 78 16.28 -4.42 -15.49
N ALA A 79 17.06 -4.09 -16.52
CA ALA A 79 18.43 -4.57 -16.69
C ALA A 79 19.36 -4.15 -15.54
N THR A 80 19.09 -3.00 -14.93
CA THR A 80 19.79 -2.46 -13.76
C THR A 80 19.02 -2.82 -12.49
N ARG A 81 19.70 -3.50 -11.55
CA ARG A 81 19.13 -3.89 -10.25
C ARG A 81 19.63 -2.95 -9.15
N LEU A 82 18.97 -1.81 -9.00
CA LEU A 82 19.09 -0.97 -7.80
C LEU A 82 18.20 -1.55 -6.71
N GLU A 83 18.62 -1.45 -5.44
CA GLU A 83 17.83 -2.00 -4.32
C GLU A 83 16.45 -1.34 -4.18
N GLU A 84 16.36 -0.05 -4.52
CA GLU A 84 15.14 0.76 -4.48
C GLU A 84 14.03 0.22 -5.40
N HIS A 85 14.40 -0.50 -6.46
CA HIS A 85 13.45 -1.15 -7.35
C HIS A 85 12.70 -2.33 -6.71
N PHE A 86 13.19 -2.84 -5.57
CA PHE A 86 12.52 -3.89 -4.82
C PHE A 86 11.62 -3.34 -3.72
N TYR A 87 11.48 -2.01 -3.60
CA TYR A 87 10.56 -1.41 -2.64
C TYR A 87 9.11 -1.58 -3.12
N PRO A 88 8.12 -1.64 -2.20
CA PRO A 88 6.72 -1.87 -2.54
C PRO A 88 6.11 -0.82 -3.46
N ASN A 89 6.70 0.37 -3.56
CA ASN A 89 6.27 1.42 -4.49
C ASN A 89 6.52 1.07 -5.96
N SER A 90 7.39 0.10 -6.23
CA SER A 90 7.75 -0.32 -7.59
C SER A 90 6.89 -1.49 -8.09
N LEU A 91 5.93 -1.97 -7.28
CA LEU A 91 4.96 -3.01 -7.63
C LEU A 91 3.87 -2.51 -8.58
#